data_AF-A0A6N7WQR5-F1
#
_entry.id   AF-A0A6N7WQR5-F1
#
_cell.length_a   1.000
_cell.length_b   1.000
_cell.length_c   1.000
_cell.angle_alpha   90.00
_cell.angle_beta   90.00
_cell.angle_gamma   90.00
#
_symmetry.space_group_name_H-M   'P 1'
#
loop_
_entity.id
_entity.type
_entity.pdbx_description
1 polymer ?
#
loop_
_entity_poly.entity_id
_entity_poly.type
_entity_poly.pdbx_seq_one_letter_code
_entity_poly.pdbx_strand_id
1 'polypeptide(L)'
;MDISPLEQDWRDKMGADSAMEYLKKNNKLLVSPGTGYMASQENSEISAIRRQCRKVIQEYSWNMVFADDEQEFNRLYDQMYKEVMELGYETMLEVDLQNAKAKEAARWEAVERFEENNRE
;
A
#
# COMPACT_ATOMS: atom_id res chain seq x y z
N MET A 1 39.28 0.43 6.41
CA MET A 1 38.53 -0.73 5.88
C MET A 1 38.86 -0.77 4.40
N ASP A 2 39.47 -1.84 3.91
CA ASP A 2 39.92 -1.91 2.52
C ASP A 2 38.73 -2.10 1.57
N ILE A 3 38.75 -1.41 0.43
CA ILE A 3 37.73 -1.50 -0.61
C ILE A 3 37.92 -2.84 -1.35
N SER A 4 36.85 -3.62 -1.48
CA SER A 4 36.94 -4.91 -2.18
C SER A 4 37.16 -4.71 -3.69
N PRO A 5 37.79 -5.67 -4.41
CA PRO A 5 37.93 -5.59 -5.87
C PRO A 5 36.60 -5.41 -6.61
N LEU A 6 35.51 -6.00 -6.09
CA LEU A 6 34.16 -5.84 -6.62
C LEU A 6 33.66 -4.40 -6.46
N GLU A 7 33.90 -3.80 -5.30
CA GLU A 7 33.53 -2.41 -5.04
C GLU A 7 34.35 -1.45 -5.90
N GLN A 8 35.63 -1.73 -6.13
CA GLN A 8 36.46 -0.94 -7.04
C GLN A 8 35.97 -1.01 -8.49
N ASP A 9 35.71 -2.20 -9.03
CA ASP A 9 35.17 -2.36 -10.40
C ASP A 9 33.81 -1.66 -10.57
N TRP A 10 32.97 -1.70 -9.54
CA TRP A 10 31.70 -0.97 -9.54
C TRP A 10 31.92 0.55 -9.58
N ARG A 11 32.81 1.09 -8.74
CA ARG A 11 33.13 2.53 -8.72
C ARG A 11 33.68 3.00 -10.06
N ASP A 12 34.58 2.23 -10.65
CA ASP A 12 35.20 2.54 -11.94
C ASP A 12 34.15 2.56 -13.06
N LYS A 13 33.25 1.57 -13.10
CA LYS A 13 32.17 1.48 -14.10
C LYS A 13 31.11 2.57 -13.94
N MET A 14 30.77 2.91 -12.71
CA MET A 14 29.69 3.85 -12.41
C MET A 14 30.19 5.29 -12.30
N GLY A 15 31.50 5.50 -12.22
CA GLY A 15 32.14 6.81 -12.10
C GLY A 15 31.66 7.58 -10.87
N ALA A 16 31.52 6.88 -9.75
CA ALA A 16 31.03 7.39 -8.46
C ALA A 16 31.55 6.50 -7.31
N ASP A 17 31.84 7.09 -6.15
CA ASP A 17 32.36 6.40 -4.96
C ASP A 17 31.28 5.69 -4.14
N SER A 18 30.02 6.00 -4.42
CA SER A 18 28.88 5.34 -3.77
C SER A 18 27.65 5.32 -4.67
N ALA A 19 26.73 4.39 -4.38
CA ALA A 19 25.43 4.35 -5.05
C ALA A 19 24.66 5.68 -4.91
N MET A 20 24.75 6.33 -3.74
CA MET A 20 24.08 7.61 -3.50
C MET A 20 24.65 8.72 -4.39
N GLU A 21 25.97 8.81 -4.52
CA GLU A 21 26.62 9.79 -5.40
C GLU A 21 26.24 9.55 -6.86
N TYR A 22 26.29 8.29 -7.31
CA TYR A 22 25.85 7.91 -8.65
C TYR A 22 24.41 8.38 -8.92
N LEU A 23 23.49 8.12 -7.99
CA LEU A 23 22.08 8.50 -8.13
C LEU A 23 21.90 10.02 -8.18
N LYS A 24 22.62 10.79 -7.34
CA LYS A 24 22.62 12.26 -7.37
C LYS A 24 23.12 12.79 -8.71
N LYS A 25 24.32 12.36 -9.14
CA LYS A 25 24.99 12.81 -10.37
C LYS A 25 24.16 12.56 -11.62
N ASN A 26 23.39 11.47 -11.64
CA ASN A 26 22.60 11.05 -12.80
C ASN A 26 21.12 11.43 -12.71
N ASN A 27 20.73 12.31 -11.79
CA ASN A 27 19.34 12.73 -11.58
C ASN A 27 18.37 11.54 -11.43
N LYS A 28 18.78 10.53 -10.64
CA LYS A 28 18.03 9.29 -10.38
C LYS A 28 17.46 9.22 -8.96
N LEU A 29 17.37 10.37 -8.28
CA LEU A 29 16.74 10.48 -6.97
C LEU A 29 15.36 11.08 -7.10
N LEU A 30 14.39 10.41 -6.48
CA LEU A 30 13.09 10.98 -6.17
C LEU A 30 12.96 11.08 -4.66
N VAL A 31 12.62 12.26 -4.15
CA VAL A 31 12.37 12.46 -2.72
C VAL A 31 10.89 12.26 -2.46
N SER A 32 10.55 11.34 -1.55
CA SER A 32 9.19 11.19 -1.03
C SER A 32 9.17 11.79 0.39
N PRO A 33 8.69 13.04 0.54
CA PRO A 33 8.64 13.68 1.84
C PRO A 33 7.66 12.96 2.78
N GLY A 34 8.01 12.95 4.06
CA GLY A 34 7.18 12.33 5.09
C GLY A 34 5.85 13.07 5.27
N THR A 35 4.79 12.31 5.52
CA THR A 35 3.46 12.85 5.83
C THR A 35 3.11 12.61 7.30
N GLY A 36 2.52 13.60 7.96
CA GLY A 36 1.93 13.42 9.29
C GLY A 36 0.52 12.80 9.28
N TYR A 37 0.01 12.38 8.12
CA TYR A 37 -1.34 11.83 8.00
C TYR A 37 -1.50 10.56 8.84
N MET A 38 -2.55 10.56 9.65
CA MET A 38 -3.05 9.38 10.36
C MET A 38 -4.56 9.31 10.15
N ALA A 39 -5.06 8.15 9.73
CA ALA A 39 -6.50 7.94 9.61
C ALA A 39 -7.16 8.01 11.00
N SER A 40 -8.37 8.53 11.06
CA SER A 40 -9.16 8.58 12.28
C SER A 40 -9.44 7.17 12.81
N GLN A 41 -9.52 7.03 14.14
CA GLN A 41 -9.87 5.76 14.76
C GLN A 41 -11.30 5.35 14.37
N GLU A 42 -11.47 4.09 13.95
CA GLU A 42 -12.78 3.51 13.68
C GLU A 42 -13.63 3.45 14.96
N ASN A 43 -14.92 3.76 14.84
CA ASN A 43 -15.86 3.56 15.94
C ASN A 43 -16.19 2.06 16.11
N SER A 44 -16.93 1.73 17.17
CA SER A 44 -17.27 0.34 17.50
C SER A 44 -18.11 -0.37 16.43
N GLU A 45 -18.99 0.36 15.75
CA GLU A 45 -19.88 -0.15 14.70
C GLU A 45 -19.09 -0.50 13.42
N ILE A 46 -18.30 0.44 12.90
CA ILE A 46 -17.42 0.23 11.73
C ILE A 46 -16.45 -0.93 12.01
N SER A 47 -15.86 -0.95 13.20
CA SER A 47 -14.98 -2.03 13.61
C SER A 47 -15.71 -3.39 13.65
N ALA A 48 -17.00 -3.42 14.01
CA ALA A 48 -17.80 -4.64 14.03
C ALA A 48 -18.12 -5.15 12.63
N ILE A 49 -18.56 -4.26 11.72
CA ILE A 49 -18.80 -4.57 10.31
C ILE A 49 -17.53 -5.17 9.69
N ARG A 50 -16.38 -4.48 9.85
CA ARG A 50 -15.10 -4.97 9.32
C ARG A 50 -14.75 -6.37 9.82
N ARG A 51 -14.95 -6.63 11.12
CA ARG A 51 -14.69 -7.97 11.70
C ARG A 51 -15.60 -9.04 11.12
N GLN A 52 -16.88 -8.74 10.92
CA GLN A 52 -17.85 -9.68 10.35
C GLN A 52 -17.52 -9.99 8.90
N CYS A 53 -17.32 -8.96 8.05
CA CYS A 53 -16.90 -9.13 6.66
C CYS A 53 -15.60 -9.92 6.56
N ARG A 54 -14.59 -9.60 7.39
CA ARG A 54 -13.32 -10.34 7.44
C ARG A 54 -13.54 -11.83 7.69
N LYS A 55 -14.39 -12.18 8.66
CA LYS A 55 -14.66 -13.58 9.00
C LYS A 55 -15.24 -14.33 7.80
N VAL A 56 -16.28 -13.77 7.17
CA VAL A 56 -16.94 -14.35 6.00
C VAL A 56 -15.95 -14.53 4.86
N ILE A 57 -15.22 -13.48 4.49
CA ILE A 57 -14.24 -13.54 3.39
C ILE A 57 -13.20 -14.63 3.65
N GLN A 58 -12.66 -14.71 4.88
CA GLN A 58 -11.65 -15.72 5.22
C GLN A 58 -12.21 -17.15 5.12
N GLU A 59 -13.40 -17.38 5.65
CA GLU A 59 -14.06 -18.69 5.63
C GLU A 59 -14.33 -19.17 4.20
N TYR A 60 -15.00 -18.33 3.39
CA TYR A 60 -15.28 -18.69 1.99
C TYR A 60 -14.02 -18.77 1.14
N SER A 61 -13.01 -17.92 1.36
CA SER A 61 -11.74 -18.01 0.63
C SER A 61 -11.05 -19.35 0.86
N TRP A 62 -11.08 -19.87 2.09
CA TRP A 62 -10.58 -21.20 2.38
C TRP A 62 -11.37 -22.29 1.66
N ASN A 63 -12.70 -22.23 1.71
CA ASN A 63 -13.55 -23.20 1.02
C ASN A 63 -13.33 -23.18 -0.50
N MET A 64 -13.20 -21.98 -1.08
CA MET A 64 -12.96 -21.79 -2.52
C MET A 64 -11.62 -22.37 -2.98
N VAL A 65 -10.55 -22.24 -2.18
CA VAL A 65 -9.23 -22.83 -2.51
C VAL A 65 -9.29 -24.37 -2.59
N PHE A 66 -10.23 -24.99 -1.87
CA PHE A 66 -10.44 -26.44 -1.87
C PHE A 66 -11.69 -26.87 -2.65
N ALA A 67 -12.26 -26.00 -3.49
CA ALA A 67 -13.39 -26.36 -4.32
C ALA A 67 -12.99 -27.46 -5.33
N ASP A 68 -13.89 -28.43 -5.54
CA ASP A 68 -13.63 -29.57 -6.42
C ASP A 68 -13.54 -29.15 -7.90
N ASP A 69 -14.28 -28.11 -8.27
CA ASP A 69 -14.32 -27.55 -9.61
C ASP A 69 -14.68 -26.05 -9.62
N GLU A 70 -14.66 -25.47 -10.82
CA GLU A 70 -14.99 -24.07 -11.04
C GLU A 70 -16.46 -23.74 -10.74
N GLN A 71 -17.38 -24.70 -10.87
CA GLN A 71 -18.78 -24.48 -10.58
C GLN A 71 -19.00 -24.30 -9.08
N GLU A 72 -18.39 -25.15 -8.26
CA GLU A 72 -18.45 -25.04 -6.81
C GLU A 72 -17.71 -23.79 -6.31
N PHE A 73 -16.57 -23.45 -6.91
CA PHE A 73 -15.86 -22.20 -6.63
C PHE A 73 -16.78 -20.99 -6.84
N ASN A 74 -17.42 -20.88 -8.01
CA ASN A 74 -18.27 -19.75 -8.35
C ASN A 74 -19.50 -19.68 -7.44
N ARG A 75 -20.09 -20.83 -7.08
CA ARG A 75 -21.20 -20.89 -6.11
C ARG A 75 -20.78 -20.35 -4.74
N LEU A 76 -19.62 -20.73 -4.23
CA LEU A 76 -19.07 -20.22 -2.98
C LEU A 76 -18.75 -18.73 -3.06
N TYR A 77 -18.19 -18.27 -4.18
CA TYR A 77 -17.91 -16.87 -4.43
C TYR A 77 -19.19 -16.01 -4.39
N ASP A 78 -20.24 -16.44 -5.09
CA ASP A 78 -21.51 -15.70 -5.14
C ASP A 78 -22.16 -15.62 -3.76
N GLN A 79 -22.07 -16.70 -2.96
CA GLN A 79 -22.54 -16.71 -1.58
C GLN A 79 -21.73 -15.76 -0.69
N MET A 80 -20.40 -15.82 -0.75
CA MET A 80 -19.52 -14.90 -0.04
C MET A 80 -19.85 -13.44 -0.39
N TYR A 81 -19.94 -13.13 -1.69
CA TYR A 81 -20.21 -11.78 -2.19
C TYR A 81 -21.54 -11.28 -1.63
N LYS A 82 -22.62 -12.06 -1.76
CA LYS A 82 -23.93 -11.68 -1.23
C LYS A 82 -23.87 -11.41 0.28
N GLU A 83 -23.25 -12.30 1.04
CA GLU A 83 -23.20 -12.22 2.50
C GLU A 83 -22.40 -10.99 2.97
N VAL A 84 -21.24 -10.70 2.39
CA VAL A 84 -20.46 -9.50 2.79
C VAL A 84 -21.18 -8.20 2.43
N MET A 85 -21.93 -8.19 1.31
CA MET A 85 -22.72 -7.01 0.92
C MET A 85 -23.86 -6.77 1.91
N GLU A 86 -24.56 -7.82 2.33
CA GLU A 86 -25.59 -7.75 3.38
C GLU A 86 -25.02 -7.31 4.74
N LEU A 87 -23.76 -7.65 5.03
CA LEU A 87 -23.06 -7.21 6.24
C LEU A 87 -22.58 -5.75 6.20
N GLY A 88 -22.63 -5.07 5.05
CA GLY A 88 -22.21 -3.67 4.90
C GLY A 88 -20.78 -3.49 4.37
N TYR A 89 -20.29 -4.40 3.53
CA TYR A 89 -18.98 -4.24 2.89
C TYR A 89 -18.82 -2.93 2.10
N GLU A 90 -19.89 -2.44 1.47
CA GLU A 90 -19.87 -1.15 0.76
C GLU A 90 -19.51 0.02 1.68
N THR A 91 -20.04 0.05 2.90
CA THR A 91 -19.69 1.08 3.88
C THR A 91 -18.21 1.02 4.24
N MET A 92 -17.62 -0.17 4.36
CA MET A 92 -16.18 -0.30 4.59
C MET A 92 -15.37 0.20 3.40
N LEU A 93 -15.79 -0.14 2.18
CA LEU A 93 -15.14 0.33 0.96
C LEU A 93 -15.14 1.86 0.88
N GLU A 94 -16.26 2.51 1.20
CA GLU A 94 -16.36 3.97 1.20
C GLU A 94 -15.39 4.61 2.21
N VAL A 95 -15.36 4.10 3.44
CA VAL A 95 -14.45 4.58 4.50
C VAL A 95 -12.98 4.40 4.08
N ASP A 96 -12.63 3.24 3.55
CA ASP A 96 -11.27 2.92 3.12
C ASP A 96 -10.84 3.79 1.93
N LEU A 97 -11.73 4.05 0.98
CA LEU A 97 -11.48 4.95 -0.15
C LEU A 97 -11.31 6.40 0.30
N GLN A 98 -12.11 6.88 1.26
CA GLN A 98 -11.94 8.22 1.82
C GLN A 98 -10.59 8.37 2.51
N ASN A 99 -10.20 7.39 3.32
CA ASN A 99 -8.89 7.38 3.99
C ASN A 99 -7.73 7.33 2.98
N ALA A 100 -7.85 6.51 1.93
CA ALA A 100 -6.84 6.46 0.87
C ALA A 100 -6.68 7.79 0.14
N LYS A 101 -7.80 8.46 -0.22
CA LYS A 101 -7.78 9.78 -0.85
C LYS A 101 -7.18 10.85 0.07
N ALA A 102 -7.53 10.85 1.34
CA ALA A 102 -7.00 11.81 2.31
C ALA A 102 -5.48 11.62 2.52
N LYS A 103 -5.02 10.36 2.59
CA LYS A 103 -3.59 10.03 2.64
C LYS A 103 -2.85 10.53 1.42
N GLU A 104 -3.43 10.35 0.23
CA GLU A 104 -2.83 10.80 -1.03
C GLU A 104 -2.77 12.33 -1.10
N ALA A 105 -3.84 13.03 -0.72
CA ALA A 105 -3.82 14.50 -0.63
C ALA A 105 -2.70 14.99 0.31
N ALA A 106 -2.57 14.38 1.49
CA ALA A 106 -1.51 14.73 2.44
C ALA A 106 -0.09 14.45 1.91
N ARG A 107 0.07 13.46 1.02
CA ARG A 107 1.33 13.21 0.31
C ARG A 107 1.68 14.33 -0.65
N TRP A 108 0.71 14.76 -1.47
CA TRP A 108 0.93 15.87 -2.41
C TRP A 108 1.21 17.19 -1.69
N GLU A 109 0.49 17.49 -0.62
CA GLU A 109 0.82 18.67 0.20
C GLU A 109 2.23 18.58 0.82
N ALA A 110 2.69 17.39 1.20
CA ALA A 110 4.05 17.21 1.70
C ALA A 110 5.10 17.42 0.61
N VAL A 111 4.80 17.02 -0.64
CA VAL A 111 5.62 17.31 -1.82
C VAL A 111 5.69 18.82 -2.06
N GLU A 112 4.56 19.51 -2.11
CA GLU A 112 4.50 20.96 -2.31
C GLU A 112 5.29 21.71 -1.23
N ARG A 113 5.06 21.39 0.06
CA ARG A 113 5.82 21.98 1.17
C ARG A 113 7.32 21.69 1.07
N PHE A 114 7.70 20.49 0.65
CA PHE A 114 9.11 20.15 0.45
C PHE A 114 9.71 20.98 -0.68
N GLU A 115 9.04 21.10 -1.82
CA GLU A 115 9.50 21.91 -2.95
C GLU A 115 9.61 23.39 -2.58
N GLU A 116 8.64 23.95 -1.88
CA GLU A 116 8.66 25.35 -1.40
C GLU A 116 9.85 25.61 -0.48
N ASN A 117 10.10 24.73 0.50
CA ASN A 117 11.21 24.87 1.43
C ASN A 117 12.60 24.68 0.79
N ASN A 118 12.67 24.12 -0.42
CA ASN A 118 13.91 23.89 -1.16
C ASN A 118 14.01 24.75 -2.45
N ARG A 119 13.13 25.75 -2.62
CA ARG A 119 13.30 26.81 -3.62
C ARG A 119 14.25 27.88 -3.09
N GLU A 120 15.54 27.60 -3.12
CA GLU A 120 16.63 28.58 -3.13
C GLU A 120 17.62 28.26 -4.26
#